data_AF-A0A836TW72-F1
#
_entry.id   AF-A0A836TW72-F1
#
_cell.length_a   1.000
_cell.length_b   1.000
_cell.length_c   1.000
_cell.angle_alpha   90.00
_cell.angle_beta   90.00
_cell.angle_gamma   90.00
#
_symmetry.space_group_name_H-M   'P 1'
#
loop_
_entity.id
_entity.type
_entity.pdbx_description
1 polymer ?
#
loop_
_entity_poly.entity_id
_entity_poly.type
_entity_poly.pdbx_seq_one_letter_code
_entity_poly.pdbx_strand_id
1 'polypeptide(L)'
;PAGTIEYDGQGRLIGYGITLRETPHAFVVNDQTLYTWCALDALMFPIVIDEHAQVQSPCPHTNKPVTLTVTPQGVLLLQPEDAVISLVSVAAEGDIRSAFCCDVLFFASRQAGEAWCRDKPHANIVSVQEGFELGQRIAHLILDRARSH
;
A
#
# COMPACT_ATOMS: atom_id res chain seq x y z
N PRO A 1 5.45 17.09 -8.76
CA PRO A 1 6.65 16.23 -8.83
C PRO A 1 6.47 15.01 -7.93
N ALA A 2 6.41 13.83 -8.53
CA ALA A 2 6.46 12.58 -7.79
C ALA A 2 7.89 12.45 -7.25
N GLY A 3 8.04 12.70 -5.95
CA GLY A 3 9.29 12.54 -5.22
C GLY A 3 9.00 11.73 -3.97
N THR A 4 10.07 11.24 -3.35
CA THR A 4 10.04 10.40 -2.15
C THR A 4 9.44 11.12 -0.93
N ILE A 5 9.19 12.43 -0.97
CA ILE A 5 8.60 13.23 0.11
C ILE A 5 7.61 14.25 -0.46
N GLU A 6 6.45 14.42 0.17
CA GLU A 6 5.47 15.45 -0.15
C GLU A 6 5.50 16.59 0.88
N TYR A 7 5.44 17.82 0.39
CA TYR A 7 5.35 19.03 1.21
C TYR A 7 4.09 19.84 0.87
N ASP A 8 3.59 20.61 1.84
CA ASP A 8 2.53 21.60 1.61
C ASP A 8 3.09 22.94 1.11
N GLY A 9 2.21 23.93 0.92
CA GLY A 9 2.59 25.28 0.46
C GLY A 9 3.46 26.07 1.45
N GLN A 10 3.64 25.57 2.69
CA GLN A 10 4.49 26.17 3.72
C GLN A 10 5.80 25.39 3.90
N GLY A 11 6.05 24.35 3.10
CA GLY A 11 7.25 23.52 3.20
C GLY A 11 7.21 22.52 4.36
N ARG A 12 6.04 22.23 4.93
CA ARG A 12 5.88 21.19 5.96
C ARG A 12 5.72 19.83 5.31
N LEU A 13 6.33 18.79 5.87
CA LEU A 13 6.19 17.42 5.40
C LEU A 13 4.75 16.96 5.61
N ILE A 14 4.12 16.47 4.55
CA ILE A 14 2.75 15.95 4.56
C ILE A 14 2.62 14.56 3.96
N GLY A 15 3.70 13.99 3.42
CA GLY A 15 3.64 12.62 2.90
C GLY A 15 4.99 11.94 2.73
N TYR A 16 5.06 10.69 3.14
CA TYR A 16 6.17 9.74 2.94
C TYR A 16 5.60 8.32 3.03
N GLY A 17 5.06 7.80 1.92
CA GLY A 17 4.29 6.56 1.90
C GLY A 17 2.90 6.68 2.53
N ILE A 18 2.79 7.14 3.78
CA ILE A 18 1.57 7.72 4.36
C ILE A 18 1.50 9.20 3.97
N THR A 19 0.33 9.72 3.61
CA THR A 19 0.15 11.11 3.20
C THR A 19 -1.17 11.71 3.66
N LEU A 20 -1.19 13.04 3.83
CA LEU A 20 -2.39 13.86 4.04
C LEU A 20 -3.12 14.20 2.74
N ARG A 21 -2.52 13.92 1.58
CA ARG A 21 -3.16 14.13 0.29
C ARG A 21 -4.01 12.92 -0.07
N GLU A 22 -5.23 13.18 -0.53
CA GLU A 22 -6.14 12.13 -0.94
C GLU A 22 -5.52 11.24 -2.04
N THR A 23 -5.58 9.94 -1.81
CA THR A 23 -5.27 8.89 -2.78
C THR A 23 -6.44 7.89 -2.82
N PRO A 24 -6.47 6.96 -3.79
CA PRO A 24 -7.46 5.88 -3.78
C PRO A 24 -7.38 4.96 -2.55
N HIS A 25 -6.26 4.96 -1.81
CA HIS A 25 -6.03 4.09 -0.66
C HIS A 25 -6.27 4.87 0.63
N ALA A 26 -7.53 4.93 1.06
CA ALA A 26 -7.89 5.52 2.35
C ALA A 26 -7.29 4.67 3.49
N PHE A 27 -6.70 5.34 4.47
CA PHE A 27 -5.94 4.74 5.55
C PHE A 27 -6.26 5.48 6.85
N VAL A 28 -7.11 4.90 7.71
CA VAL A 28 -7.58 5.55 8.94
C VAL A 28 -6.88 4.96 10.15
N VAL A 29 -6.21 5.79 10.93
CA VAL A 29 -5.52 5.42 12.19
C VAL A 29 -6.00 6.35 13.29
N ASN A 30 -6.40 5.81 14.45
CA ASN A 30 -6.86 6.61 15.60
C ASN A 30 -7.90 7.69 15.21
N ASP A 31 -8.91 7.29 14.42
CA ASP A 31 -9.96 8.15 13.85
C ASP A 31 -9.48 9.29 12.94
N GLN A 32 -8.19 9.33 12.60
CA GLN A 32 -7.63 10.28 11.64
C GLN A 32 -7.64 9.69 10.25
N THR A 33 -8.29 10.38 9.32
CA THR A 33 -8.27 10.01 7.90
C THR A 33 -6.95 10.44 7.27
N LEU A 34 -6.17 9.45 6.86
CA LEU A 34 -4.94 9.58 6.10
C LEU A 34 -5.08 8.74 4.81
N TYR A 35 -4.01 8.69 4.04
CA TYR A 35 -3.95 7.91 2.81
C TYR A 35 -2.58 7.26 2.66
N THR A 36 -2.49 6.19 1.88
CA THR A 36 -1.20 5.62 1.46
C THR A 36 -0.97 5.78 -0.03
N TRP A 37 0.29 5.71 -0.47
CA TRP A 37 0.60 5.80 -1.91
C TRP A 37 0.28 4.53 -2.68
N CYS A 38 0.29 3.37 -2.04
CA CYS A 38 -0.06 2.10 -2.67
C CYS A 38 -0.67 1.08 -1.70
N ALA A 39 -1.05 -0.08 -2.23
CA ALA A 39 -1.54 -1.21 -1.45
C ALA A 39 -0.49 -1.77 -0.47
N LEU A 40 0.78 -1.87 -0.89
CA LEU A 40 1.84 -2.42 -0.03
C LEU A 40 2.14 -1.48 1.16
N ASP A 41 2.11 -0.16 0.95
CA ASP A 41 2.24 0.83 2.02
C ASP A 41 1.15 0.64 3.09
N ALA A 42 -0.10 0.41 2.67
CA ALA A 42 -1.22 0.17 3.56
C ALA A 42 -1.06 -1.11 4.41
N LEU A 43 -0.36 -2.11 3.89
CA LEU A 43 -0.06 -3.37 4.59
C LEU A 43 1.19 -3.26 5.49
N MET A 44 2.14 -2.40 5.13
CA MET A 44 3.43 -2.28 5.82
C MET A 44 3.39 -1.29 6.98
N PHE A 45 2.83 -0.09 6.78
CA PHE A 45 2.97 1.00 7.74
C PHE A 45 2.37 0.76 9.12
N PRO A 46 1.25 0.04 9.30
CA PRO A 46 0.72 -0.33 10.61
C PRO A 46 1.78 -0.97 11.54
N ILE A 47 2.71 -1.74 10.97
CA ILE A 47 3.84 -2.35 11.70
C ILE A 47 4.88 -1.30 12.11
N VAL A 48 5.17 -0.35 11.21
CA VAL A 48 6.18 0.70 11.43
C VAL A 48 5.72 1.72 12.46
N ILE A 49 4.43 2.08 12.45
CA ILE A 49 3.84 3.06 13.38
C ILE A 49 3.30 2.41 14.66
N ASP A 50 3.33 1.08 14.74
CA ASP A 50 2.81 0.27 15.86
C ASP A 50 1.33 0.59 16.21
N GLU A 51 0.50 0.75 15.18
CA GLU A 51 -0.93 1.06 15.30
C GLU A 51 -1.76 0.23 14.33
N HIS A 52 -3.07 0.14 14.59
CA HIS A 52 -4.02 -0.48 13.68
C HIS A 52 -4.51 0.53 12.65
N ALA A 53 -4.73 0.07 11.41
CA ALA A 53 -5.31 0.90 10.36
C ALA A 53 -6.53 0.25 9.72
N GLN A 54 -7.59 1.03 9.50
CA GLN A 54 -8.68 0.66 8.60
C GLN A 54 -8.33 1.14 7.20
N VAL A 55 -8.40 0.23 6.24
CA VAL A 55 -8.01 0.49 4.85
C VAL A 55 -9.20 0.27 3.94
N GLN A 56 -9.39 1.20 3.01
CA GLN A 56 -10.35 1.07 1.92
C GLN A 56 -9.70 1.51 0.61
N SER A 57 -9.84 0.68 -0.43
CA SER A 57 -9.32 0.97 -1.76
C SER A 57 -10.29 0.49 -2.84
N PRO A 58 -10.52 1.24 -3.91
CA PRO A 58 -11.30 0.74 -5.04
C PRO A 58 -10.47 -0.29 -5.83
N CYS A 59 -11.12 -1.36 -6.29
CA CYS A 59 -10.56 -2.24 -7.31
C CYS A 59 -10.54 -1.48 -8.64
N PRO A 60 -9.38 -1.25 -9.28
CA PRO A 60 -9.29 -0.44 -10.50
C PRO A 60 -9.99 -1.08 -11.71
N HIS A 61 -10.24 -2.40 -11.67
CA HIS A 61 -10.92 -3.12 -12.74
C HIS A 61 -12.45 -3.10 -12.61
N THR A 62 -12.99 -3.10 -11.38
CA THR A 62 -14.43 -3.29 -11.13
C THR A 62 -15.09 -2.15 -10.35
N ASN A 63 -14.29 -1.22 -9.82
CA ASN A 63 -14.68 -0.17 -8.85
C ASN A 63 -15.31 -0.69 -7.55
N LYS A 64 -15.40 -2.01 -7.33
CA LYS A 64 -15.83 -2.56 -6.05
C LYS A 64 -14.81 -2.22 -4.96
N PRO A 65 -15.24 -1.85 -3.75
CA PRO A 65 -14.32 -1.57 -2.67
C PRO A 65 -13.65 -2.85 -2.19
N VAL A 66 -12.38 -2.74 -1.85
CA VAL A 66 -11.63 -3.68 -1.01
C VAL A 66 -11.43 -2.99 0.33
N THR A 67 -11.85 -3.65 1.41
CA THR A 67 -11.73 -3.15 2.78
C THR A 67 -11.01 -4.17 3.66
N LEU A 68 -10.21 -3.70 4.60
CA LEU A 68 -9.47 -4.54 5.54
C LEU A 68 -9.05 -3.72 6.75
N THR A 69 -8.82 -4.40 7.87
CA THR A 69 -8.11 -3.86 9.02
C THR A 69 -6.72 -4.48 9.03
N VAL A 70 -5.68 -3.65 9.08
CA VAL A 70 -4.30 -4.12 9.18
C VAL A 70 -3.79 -3.79 10.58
N THR A 71 -3.23 -4.78 11.26
CA THR A 71 -2.58 -4.65 12.56
C THR A 71 -1.08 -4.93 12.44
N PRO A 72 -0.27 -4.60 13.45
CA PRO A 72 1.14 -5.00 13.44
C PRO A 72 1.35 -6.52 13.36
N GLN A 73 0.34 -7.33 13.74
CA GLN A 73 0.41 -8.79 13.77
C GLN A 73 -0.20 -9.46 12.53
N GLY A 74 -1.09 -8.80 11.79
CA GLY A 74 -1.76 -9.43 10.66
C GLY A 74 -2.88 -8.60 10.04
N VAL A 75 -3.49 -9.20 9.02
CA VAL A 75 -4.67 -8.65 8.33
C VAL A 75 -5.94 -9.28 8.91
N LEU A 76 -6.94 -8.45 9.18
CA LEU A 76 -8.24 -8.81 9.71
C LEU A 76 -9.35 -8.24 8.81
N LEU A 77 -10.54 -8.84 8.85
CA LEU A 77 -11.76 -8.32 8.20
C LEU A 77 -11.60 -7.99 6.70
N LEU A 78 -10.78 -8.77 5.98
CA LEU A 78 -10.59 -8.59 4.54
C LEU A 78 -11.90 -8.87 3.79
N GLN A 79 -12.34 -7.92 2.97
CA GLN A 79 -13.52 -8.01 2.12
C GLN A 79 -13.26 -7.36 0.76
N PRO A 80 -13.55 -8.03 -0.37
CA PRO A 80 -13.87 -9.46 -0.48
C PRO A 80 -12.77 -10.37 0.07
N GLU A 81 -13.11 -11.56 0.57
CA GLU A 81 -12.14 -12.49 1.18
C GLU A 81 -11.06 -12.97 0.20
N ASP A 82 -11.39 -13.00 -1.10
CA ASP A 82 -10.49 -13.38 -2.20
C ASP A 82 -9.77 -12.17 -2.84
N ALA A 83 -9.80 -11.01 -2.17
CA ALA A 83 -9.06 -9.84 -2.62
C ALA A 83 -7.55 -10.11 -2.70
N VAL A 84 -6.91 -9.47 -3.66
CA VAL A 84 -5.49 -9.65 -4.01
C VAL A 84 -4.83 -8.30 -4.18
N ILE A 85 -3.50 -8.29 -4.26
CA ILE A 85 -2.73 -7.11 -4.66
C ILE A 85 -1.85 -7.40 -5.88
N SER A 86 -1.54 -6.35 -6.65
CA SER A 86 -0.45 -6.38 -7.61
C SER A 86 0.88 -6.00 -6.94
N LEU A 87 1.94 -6.70 -7.32
CA LEU A 87 3.32 -6.35 -7.00
C LEU A 87 4.12 -6.24 -8.29
N VAL A 88 4.85 -5.15 -8.47
CA VAL A 88 5.73 -4.94 -9.62
C VAL A 88 7.17 -5.21 -9.24
N SER A 89 7.87 -5.98 -10.08
CA SER A 89 9.33 -6.12 -9.94
C SER A 89 9.99 -4.84 -10.41
N VAL A 90 10.62 -4.11 -9.49
CA VAL A 90 11.34 -2.89 -9.83
C VAL A 90 12.67 -3.27 -10.48
N ALA A 91 12.80 -3.04 -11.79
CA ALA A 91 14.10 -2.77 -12.36
C ALA A 91 14.55 -1.43 -11.79
N ALA A 92 15.59 -1.44 -10.97
CA ALA A 92 15.98 -0.33 -10.11
C ALA A 92 16.44 0.89 -10.93
N GLU A 93 15.52 1.76 -11.35
CA GLU A 93 15.79 3.10 -11.87
C GLU A 93 14.49 3.94 -11.84
N GLY A 94 14.44 5.03 -11.05
CA GLY A 94 13.31 5.99 -11.02
C GLY A 94 12.73 6.33 -9.65
N ASP A 95 11.76 7.24 -9.61
CA ASP A 95 11.01 7.63 -8.39
C ASP A 95 10.06 6.50 -7.96
N ILE A 96 10.14 6.09 -6.69
CA ILE A 96 9.39 4.95 -6.13
C ILE A 96 7.88 5.06 -6.33
N ARG A 97 7.33 6.27 -6.36
CA ARG A 97 5.89 6.45 -6.58
C ARG A 97 5.54 6.11 -8.02
N SER A 98 6.27 6.69 -8.98
CA SER A 98 6.07 6.44 -10.41
C SER A 98 6.48 5.05 -10.89
N ALA A 99 7.54 4.47 -10.31
CA ALA A 99 8.14 3.22 -10.75
C ALA A 99 7.56 1.97 -10.05
N PHE A 100 6.89 2.16 -8.91
CA PHE A 100 6.35 1.06 -8.11
C PHE A 100 4.92 1.34 -7.64
N CYS A 101 4.70 2.40 -6.87
CA CYS A 101 3.41 2.62 -6.19
C CYS A 101 2.22 2.73 -7.15
N CYS A 102 2.42 3.33 -8.34
CA CYS A 102 1.37 3.46 -9.36
C CYS A 102 0.77 2.12 -9.82
N ASP A 103 1.53 1.02 -9.69
CA ASP A 103 1.13 -0.31 -10.14
C ASP A 103 0.97 -1.32 -8.99
N VAL A 104 0.98 -0.87 -7.74
CA VAL A 104 0.77 -1.70 -6.55
C VAL A 104 -0.61 -1.39 -5.96
N LEU A 105 -1.60 -2.16 -6.40
CA LEU A 105 -3.03 -1.87 -6.23
C LEU A 105 -3.77 -3.04 -5.59
N PHE A 106 -4.89 -2.76 -4.92
CA PHE A 106 -5.83 -3.79 -4.47
C PHE A 106 -6.80 -4.18 -5.59
N PHE A 107 -7.17 -5.45 -5.65
CA PHE A 107 -8.22 -5.95 -6.53
C PHE A 107 -9.22 -6.79 -5.75
N ALA A 108 -10.50 -6.67 -6.14
CA ALA A 108 -11.61 -7.37 -5.50
C ALA A 108 -11.60 -8.89 -5.72
N SER A 109 -10.80 -9.39 -6.66
CA SER A 109 -10.58 -10.82 -6.89
C SER A 109 -9.30 -11.05 -7.71
N ARG A 110 -8.78 -12.27 -7.68
CA ARG A 110 -7.66 -12.69 -8.55
C ARG A 110 -7.95 -12.48 -10.03
N GLN A 111 -9.15 -12.81 -10.48
CA GLN A 111 -9.57 -12.61 -11.89
C GLN A 111 -9.49 -11.14 -12.31
N ALA A 112 -9.92 -10.22 -11.44
CA ALA A 112 -9.85 -8.79 -11.71
C ALA A 112 -8.39 -8.29 -11.80
N GLY A 113 -7.52 -8.81 -10.93
CA GLY A 113 -6.08 -8.53 -10.99
C GLY A 113 -5.42 -9.06 -12.26
N GLU A 114 -5.67 -10.32 -12.61
CA GLU A 114 -5.11 -10.94 -13.81
C GLU A 114 -5.60 -10.25 -15.10
N ALA A 115 -6.88 -9.86 -15.14
CA ALA A 115 -7.43 -9.11 -16.26
C ALA A 115 -6.72 -7.77 -16.48
N TRP A 116 -6.32 -7.09 -15.40
CA TRP A 116 -5.56 -5.85 -15.40
C TRP A 116 -4.07 -6.07 -15.73
N CYS A 117 -3.47 -7.17 -15.27
CA CYS A 117 -2.06 -7.51 -15.52
C CYS A 117 -1.76 -7.89 -16.97
N ARG A 118 -2.76 -8.20 -17.81
CA ARG A 118 -2.54 -8.62 -19.21
C ARG A 118 -1.68 -7.64 -20.01
N ASP A 119 -1.81 -6.35 -19.74
CA ASP A 119 -1.06 -5.29 -20.42
C ASP A 119 0.16 -4.81 -19.60
N LYS A 120 0.52 -5.52 -18.52
CA LYS A 120 1.58 -5.17 -17.55
C LYS A 120 2.50 -6.36 -17.25
N PRO A 121 3.49 -6.63 -18.12
CA PRO A 121 4.32 -7.84 -18.03
C PRO A 121 5.19 -7.93 -16.76
N HIS A 122 5.35 -6.84 -16.01
CA HIS A 122 6.15 -6.81 -14.78
C HIS A 122 5.33 -6.93 -13.49
N ALA A 123 4.00 -7.01 -13.59
CA ALA A 123 3.10 -7.07 -12.44
C ALA A 123 2.67 -8.52 -12.15
N ASN A 124 2.82 -8.93 -10.90
CA ASN A 124 2.38 -10.22 -10.39
C ASN A 124 1.22 -10.04 -9.43
N ILE A 125 0.24 -10.94 -9.49
CA ILE A 125 -0.92 -10.94 -8.58
C ILE A 125 -0.67 -11.92 -7.43
N VAL A 126 -0.64 -11.39 -6.21
CA VAL A 126 -0.44 -12.16 -4.97
C VAL A 126 -1.63 -11.95 -4.03
N SER A 127 -1.84 -12.87 -3.10
CA SER A 127 -2.83 -12.67 -2.03
C SER A 127 -2.45 -11.48 -1.15
N VAL A 128 -3.45 -10.90 -0.47
CA VAL A 128 -3.22 -9.85 0.53
C VAL A 128 -2.30 -10.35 1.65
N GLN A 129 -2.38 -11.64 2.01
CA GLN A 129 -1.51 -12.25 3.03
C GLN A 129 -0.04 -12.30 2.60
N GLU A 130 0.25 -12.75 1.37
CA GLU A 130 1.62 -12.72 0.82
C GLU A 130 2.16 -11.29 0.73
N GLY A 131 1.28 -10.33 0.38
CA GLY A 131 1.59 -8.90 0.41
C GLY A 131 1.95 -8.39 1.80
N PHE A 132 1.18 -8.77 2.82
CA PHE A 132 1.45 -8.43 4.21
C PHE A 132 2.77 -9.02 4.70
N GLU A 133 3.07 -10.27 4.38
CA GLU A 133 4.35 -10.90 4.75
C GLU A 133 5.56 -10.20 4.12
N LEU A 134 5.42 -9.73 2.87
CA LEU A 134 6.44 -8.87 2.26
C LEU A 134 6.56 -7.53 2.99
N GLY A 135 5.44 -6.85 3.26
CA GLY A 135 5.40 -5.61 4.02
C GLY A 135 6.05 -5.75 5.40
N GLN A 136 5.79 -6.86 6.09
CA GLN A 136 6.39 -7.17 7.38
C GLN A 136 7.92 -7.27 7.31
N ARG A 137 8.47 -7.96 6.30
CA ARG A 137 9.94 -8.02 6.12
C ARG A 137 10.54 -6.63 5.91
N ILE A 138 9.88 -5.79 5.11
CA ILE A 138 10.35 -4.42 4.82
C ILE A 138 10.25 -3.54 6.08
N ALA A 139 9.15 -3.62 6.83
CA ALA A 139 8.96 -2.87 8.07
C ALA A 139 10.06 -3.18 9.10
N HIS A 140 10.42 -4.45 9.28
CA HIS A 140 11.51 -4.84 10.18
C HIS A 140 12.86 -4.24 9.73
N LEU A 141 13.16 -4.23 8.42
CA LEU A 141 14.38 -3.58 7.93
C LEU A 141 14.43 -2.08 8.24
N ILE A 142 13.28 -1.38 8.14
CA ILE A 142 13.17 0.03 8.49
C ILE A 142 13.43 0.22 9.99
N LEU A 143 12.78 -0.58 10.84
CA LEU A 143 12.90 -0.50 12.29
C LEU A 143 14.30 -0.84 12.80
N ASP A 144 14.93 -1.87 12.24
CA ASP A 144 16.29 -2.27 12.58
C ASP A 144 17.29 -1.16 12.23
N ARG A 145 17.13 -0.54 11.06
CA ARG A 145 17.96 0.59 10.65
C ARG A 145 17.78 1.80 11.55
N ALA A 146 16.55 2.08 11.99
CA ALA A 146 16.27 3.18 12.91
C ALA A 146 16.89 2.96 14.31
N ARG A 147 17.02 1.72 14.77
CA ARG A 147 17.67 1.35 16.04
C ARG A 147 19.20 1.35 15.97
N SER A 148 19.76 1.30 14.76
CA SER A 148 21.20 1.25 14.51
C SER A 148 21.89 2.63 14.53
N HIS A 149 21.11 3.70 14.74
CA HIS A 149 21.53 5.10 14.76
C HIS A 149 21.05 5.77 16.05
#